data_AF-A0A3A1XJX6-F1
#
_entry.id   AF-A0A3A1XJX6-F1
#
_cell.length_a   1.000
_cell.length_b   1.000
_cell.length_c   1.000
_cell.angle_alpha   90.00
_cell.angle_beta   90.00
_cell.angle_gamma   90.00
#
_symmetry.space_group_name_H-M   'P 1'
#
loop_
_entity.id
_entity.type
_entity.pdbx_description
1 polymer ?
#
loop_
_entity_poly.entity_id
_entity_poly.type
_entity_poly.pdbx_seq_one_letter_code
_entity_poly.pdbx_strand_id
1 'polypeptide(L)'
;MVTVKKKSAAAIAGFVLFLQGPMPAWAQEAAEVVQNTQAQTEVTAKASTEEAIEKAEEQVQQLEAQIEEYKKKVAEFDDLLNKISETEKRFENVEKDKGKELLEAENALKMDSEAAKVKIAEFEKSKEEKDNELIGLKAAYELLKEQYDNAKLALDALQSDEEEKSQTKERAAANIKQYESQISDLHKEVDNLKESIASDSAQIKEYDTKISELESALEKADPNDAGNIYSLADQFRKVSNDQVSLSKKVEENKKLVADKERALNELETLFTTAKQEFEKADEELKKIKDQIDESKKNVASKLEASNSKDSEVKKAESETKLLNNIIENYKLVDDKKKLDEKIKSLRNGFEGAKTFKNNQIQQKTEKSDLKKKAEDSLKDAEKNLEEARVKVAALKAQLEQEKVQKNQQSGSSSDGNNNAKESEKQTNPVAPVPSDSESKEHVAPVPVPPEASAPKVTAPVPTVPE
;
A
#
# COMPACT_ATOMS: atom_id res chain seq x y z
N MET A 1 49.20 46.77 -8.51
CA MET A 1 49.07 45.86 -7.35
C MET A 1 47.66 45.99 -6.79
N VAL A 2 46.68 45.26 -7.35
CA VAL A 2 45.28 45.21 -6.87
C VAL A 2 44.78 43.78 -7.08
N THR A 3 44.05 43.23 -6.11
CA THR A 3 43.66 41.83 -6.02
C THR A 3 42.36 41.52 -6.77
N VAL A 4 42.39 40.49 -7.63
CA VAL A 4 41.18 39.96 -8.29
C VAL A 4 40.57 38.85 -7.41
N LYS A 5 39.32 39.04 -6.96
CA LYS A 5 38.59 38.05 -6.15
C LYS A 5 38.19 36.84 -7.02
N LYS A 6 38.78 35.67 -6.76
CA LYS A 6 38.34 34.38 -7.33
C LYS A 6 37.01 33.93 -6.72
N LYS A 7 35.88 34.21 -7.39
CA LYS A 7 34.58 33.54 -7.17
C LYS A 7 33.78 33.44 -8.48
N SER A 8 34.10 32.44 -9.30
CA SER A 8 33.22 31.82 -10.33
C SER A 8 33.99 30.76 -11.13
N ALA A 9 34.25 29.61 -10.51
CA ALA A 9 34.86 28.44 -11.17
C ALA A 9 34.51 27.10 -10.49
N ALA A 10 33.49 27.06 -9.62
CA ALA A 10 33.23 25.92 -8.72
C ALA A 10 31.93 25.14 -9.02
N ALA A 11 31.08 25.60 -9.95
CA ALA A 11 29.77 25.00 -10.19
C ALA A 11 29.73 23.99 -11.36
N ILE A 12 30.77 23.93 -12.21
CA ILE A 12 30.78 23.10 -13.44
C ILE A 12 31.74 21.89 -13.31
N ALA A 13 32.66 21.91 -12.33
CA ALA A 13 33.58 20.80 -12.07
C ALA A 13 32.94 19.61 -11.31
N GLY A 14 31.73 19.78 -10.74
CA GLY A 14 31.11 18.79 -9.86
C GLY A 14 30.50 17.56 -10.54
N PHE A 15 30.21 17.62 -11.85
CA PHE A 15 29.53 16.53 -12.58
C PHE A 15 30.44 15.67 -13.48
N VAL A 16 31.70 16.09 -13.70
CA VAL A 16 32.64 15.38 -14.59
C VAL A 16 33.47 14.33 -13.83
N LEU A 17 33.53 14.42 -12.49
CA LEU A 17 34.41 13.58 -11.66
C LEU A 17 33.87 12.19 -11.32
N PHE A 18 32.68 11.80 -11.76
CA PHE A 18 32.10 10.47 -11.50
C PHE A 18 32.38 9.41 -12.58
N LEU A 19 33.18 9.76 -13.61
CA LEU A 19 33.43 8.92 -14.80
C LEU A 19 34.89 8.44 -14.97
N GLN A 20 35.69 8.49 -13.91
CA GLN A 20 37.09 7.98 -13.92
C GLN A 20 37.38 6.90 -12.87
N GLY A 21 36.35 6.21 -12.38
CA GLY A 21 36.54 4.89 -11.77
C GLY A 21 36.88 3.86 -12.87
N PRO A 22 37.84 2.93 -12.65
CA PRO A 22 37.98 1.79 -13.54
C PRO A 22 36.67 0.98 -13.58
N MET A 23 36.36 0.37 -14.72
CA MET A 23 35.18 -0.50 -14.82
C MET A 23 35.27 -1.61 -13.75
N PRO A 24 34.21 -1.86 -12.97
CA PRO A 24 34.19 -2.98 -12.04
C PRO A 24 34.26 -4.31 -12.80
N ALA A 25 34.97 -5.29 -12.23
CA ALA A 25 35.51 -6.46 -12.94
C ALA A 25 34.47 -7.33 -13.68
N TRP A 26 33.19 -7.30 -13.28
CA TRP A 26 32.11 -8.03 -13.96
C TRP A 26 31.91 -7.64 -15.43
N ALA A 27 32.43 -6.49 -15.87
CA ALA A 27 32.42 -6.09 -17.28
C ALA A 27 33.34 -6.95 -18.18
N GLN A 28 34.20 -7.81 -17.61
CA GLN A 28 35.03 -8.76 -18.37
C GLN A 28 34.45 -10.19 -18.41
N GLU A 29 33.60 -10.58 -17.46
CA GLU A 29 33.10 -11.96 -17.35
C GLU A 29 31.94 -12.31 -18.31
N ALA A 30 31.35 -11.33 -18.99
CA ALA A 30 30.30 -11.56 -19.99
C ALA A 30 30.75 -12.36 -21.23
N ALA A 31 32.05 -12.62 -21.38
CA ALA A 31 32.61 -13.45 -22.47
C ALA A 31 33.14 -14.82 -22.02
N GLU A 32 33.57 -14.99 -20.76
CA GLU A 32 34.19 -16.25 -20.30
C GLU A 32 33.20 -17.24 -19.67
N VAL A 33 32.08 -16.78 -19.11
CA VAL A 33 31.08 -17.67 -18.47
C VAL A 33 30.35 -18.58 -19.49
N VAL A 34 30.37 -18.22 -20.79
CA VAL A 34 29.76 -19.00 -21.88
C VAL A 34 30.58 -20.25 -22.26
N GLN A 35 31.86 -20.35 -21.88
CA GLN A 35 32.70 -21.52 -22.24
C GLN A 35 32.94 -22.52 -21.09
N ASN A 36 32.72 -22.16 -19.83
CA ASN A 36 33.05 -23.04 -18.70
C ASN A 36 31.87 -23.88 -18.15
N THR A 37 30.70 -23.84 -18.78
CA THR A 37 29.54 -24.69 -18.44
C THR A 37 29.44 -25.98 -19.27
N GLN A 38 30.37 -26.20 -20.22
CA GLN A 38 30.37 -27.38 -21.10
C GLN A 38 31.54 -28.36 -20.85
N ALA A 39 32.13 -28.35 -19.64
CA ALA A 39 33.30 -29.17 -19.30
C ALA A 39 33.28 -29.76 -17.87
N GLN A 40 32.16 -30.36 -17.44
CA GLN A 40 32.14 -31.33 -16.34
C GLN A 40 31.28 -32.56 -16.67
N THR A 41 31.83 -33.44 -17.50
CA THR A 41 31.44 -34.86 -17.55
C THR A 41 32.34 -35.68 -16.62
N GLU A 42 31.72 -36.53 -15.78
CA GLU A 42 32.35 -37.51 -14.87
C GLU A 42 33.10 -36.86 -13.68
N VAL A 43 32.75 -37.08 -12.40
CA VAL A 43 32.76 -38.37 -11.68
C VAL A 43 32.01 -38.23 -10.31
N THR A 44 31.20 -39.24 -9.96
CA THR A 44 30.63 -39.59 -8.62
C THR A 44 30.04 -38.51 -7.70
N ALA A 45 28.71 -38.38 -7.71
CA ALA A 45 27.82 -38.89 -6.66
C ALA A 45 26.36 -38.76 -7.13
N LYS A 46 25.45 -39.66 -6.74
CA LYS A 46 24.01 -39.37 -6.82
C LYS A 46 23.69 -38.41 -5.67
N ALA A 47 23.66 -37.11 -5.97
CA ALA A 47 23.03 -36.13 -5.08
C ALA A 47 21.59 -36.57 -4.79
N SER A 48 21.10 -36.31 -3.58
CA SER A 48 19.69 -36.58 -3.26
C SER A 48 18.80 -35.71 -4.14
N THR A 49 17.61 -36.19 -4.50
CA THR A 49 16.60 -35.40 -5.22
C THR A 49 16.27 -34.10 -4.46
N GLU A 50 16.38 -34.11 -3.12
CA GLU A 50 16.30 -32.92 -2.25
C GLU A 50 17.48 -31.94 -2.41
N GLU A 51 18.72 -32.40 -2.54
CA GLU A 51 19.92 -31.56 -2.72
C GLU A 51 19.94 -30.88 -4.11
N ALA A 52 19.37 -31.54 -5.12
CA ALA A 52 19.13 -30.97 -6.44
C ALA A 52 18.01 -29.90 -6.43
N ILE A 53 17.02 -30.01 -5.55
CA ILE A 53 15.98 -28.99 -5.36
C ILE A 53 16.56 -27.77 -4.66
N GLU A 54 17.30 -27.95 -3.56
CA GLU A 54 17.94 -26.87 -2.80
C GLU A 54 18.80 -25.98 -3.71
N LYS A 55 19.69 -26.59 -4.51
CA LYS A 55 20.53 -25.86 -5.47
C LYS A 55 19.74 -25.17 -6.58
N ALA A 56 18.60 -25.71 -6.99
CA ALA A 56 17.73 -25.08 -7.98
C ALA A 56 16.91 -23.92 -7.38
N GLU A 57 16.55 -23.99 -6.10
CA GLU A 57 15.93 -22.90 -5.35
C GLU A 57 16.90 -21.75 -5.07
N GLU A 58 18.17 -22.04 -4.75
CA GLU A 58 19.25 -21.04 -4.70
C GLU A 58 19.40 -20.30 -6.03
N GLN A 59 19.36 -21.01 -7.17
CA GLN A 59 19.41 -20.39 -8.50
C GLN A 59 18.19 -19.50 -8.77
N VAL A 60 16.99 -19.89 -8.33
CA VAL A 60 15.78 -19.06 -8.41
C VAL A 60 15.96 -17.76 -7.59
N GLN A 61 16.46 -17.84 -6.35
CA GLN A 61 16.70 -16.66 -5.51
C GLN A 61 17.77 -15.72 -6.11
N GLN A 62 18.84 -16.28 -6.70
CA GLN A 62 19.87 -15.50 -7.38
C GLN A 62 19.31 -14.76 -8.62
N LEU A 63 18.46 -15.43 -9.41
CA LEU A 63 17.80 -14.81 -10.56
C LEU A 63 16.79 -13.74 -10.14
N GLU A 64 16.03 -13.95 -9.07
CA GLU A 64 15.11 -12.95 -8.50
C GLU A 64 15.87 -11.70 -8.02
N ALA A 65 17.00 -11.87 -7.34
CA ALA A 65 17.87 -10.76 -6.93
C ALA A 65 18.45 -9.98 -8.14
N GLN A 66 18.90 -10.69 -9.19
CA GLN A 66 19.37 -10.07 -10.43
C GLN A 66 18.26 -9.28 -11.15
N ILE A 67 17.04 -9.82 -11.19
CA ILE A 67 15.87 -9.17 -11.80
C ILE A 67 15.54 -7.85 -11.08
N GLU A 68 15.57 -7.81 -9.74
CA GLU A 68 15.39 -6.56 -9.00
C GLU A 68 16.52 -5.54 -9.24
N GLU A 69 17.77 -5.98 -9.38
CA GLU A 69 18.87 -5.08 -9.79
C GLU A 69 18.66 -4.52 -11.20
N TYR A 70 18.22 -5.36 -12.16
CA TYR A 70 17.92 -4.92 -13.52
C TYR A 70 16.73 -3.94 -13.56
N LYS A 71 15.63 -4.21 -12.84
CA LYS A 71 14.50 -3.27 -12.70
C LYS A 71 14.95 -1.92 -12.16
N LYS A 72 15.80 -1.91 -11.13
CA LYS A 72 16.37 -0.68 -10.56
C LYS A 72 17.22 0.07 -11.60
N LYS A 73 18.08 -0.63 -12.36
CA LYS A 73 18.86 -0.04 -13.47
C LYS A 73 17.97 0.60 -14.53
N VAL A 74 16.88 -0.07 -14.93
CA VAL A 74 15.91 0.45 -15.91
C VAL A 74 15.28 1.76 -15.40
N ALA A 75 14.86 1.80 -14.13
CA ALA A 75 14.34 3.00 -13.49
C ALA A 75 15.38 4.13 -13.41
N GLU A 76 16.64 3.83 -13.05
CA GLU A 76 17.74 4.81 -13.04
C GLU A 76 17.99 5.40 -14.45
N PHE A 77 17.83 4.62 -15.52
CA PHE A 77 17.92 5.13 -16.89
C PHE A 77 16.74 6.02 -17.30
N ASP A 78 15.51 5.71 -16.89
CA ASP A 78 14.36 6.60 -17.11
C ASP A 78 14.55 7.95 -16.40
N ASP A 79 15.07 7.92 -15.17
CA ASP A 79 15.41 9.11 -14.39
C ASP A 79 16.48 9.98 -15.07
N LEU A 80 17.49 9.36 -15.69
CA LEU A 80 18.52 10.04 -16.47
C LEU A 80 17.98 10.61 -17.79
N LEU A 81 17.15 9.85 -18.53
CA LEU A 81 16.53 10.30 -19.78
C LEU A 81 15.56 11.46 -19.56
N ASN A 82 14.84 11.47 -18.43
CA ASN A 82 14.03 12.60 -18.00
C ASN A 82 14.88 13.84 -17.73
N LYS A 83 15.97 13.74 -16.97
CA LYS A 83 16.91 14.86 -16.69
C LYS A 83 17.55 15.41 -17.97
N ILE A 84 17.92 14.55 -18.92
CA ILE A 84 18.41 14.96 -20.24
C ILE A 84 17.32 15.72 -21.01
N SER A 85 16.09 15.18 -21.04
CA SER A 85 14.95 15.80 -21.75
C SER A 85 14.49 17.13 -21.14
N GLU A 86 14.55 17.29 -19.82
CA GLU A 86 14.38 18.58 -19.15
C GLU A 86 15.46 19.59 -19.57
N THR A 87 16.70 19.14 -19.62
CA THR A 87 17.84 19.99 -20.00
C THR A 87 17.75 20.40 -21.47
N GLU A 88 17.30 19.51 -22.36
CA GLU A 88 16.96 19.82 -23.75
C GLU A 88 15.87 20.90 -23.83
N LYS A 89 14.74 20.74 -23.13
CA LYS A 89 13.65 21.73 -23.08
C LYS A 89 14.14 23.11 -22.60
N ARG A 90 15.02 23.16 -21.59
CA ARG A 90 15.61 24.41 -21.08
C ARG A 90 16.56 25.08 -22.09
N PHE A 91 17.13 24.33 -23.04
CA PHE A 91 18.06 24.85 -24.06
C PHE A 91 17.46 24.96 -25.47
N GLU A 92 16.25 24.46 -25.72
CA GLU A 92 15.65 24.32 -27.05
C GLU A 92 15.60 25.63 -27.85
N ASN A 93 15.37 26.75 -27.17
CA ASN A 93 15.30 28.08 -27.79
C ASN A 93 16.66 28.80 -27.81
N VAL A 94 17.61 28.45 -26.94
CA VAL A 94 18.88 29.18 -26.76
C VAL A 94 19.74 29.24 -28.02
N GLU A 95 19.77 28.16 -28.81
CA GLU A 95 20.46 28.15 -30.11
C GLU A 95 19.75 29.07 -31.12
N LYS A 96 18.42 28.97 -31.23
CA LYS A 96 17.60 29.75 -32.17
C LYS A 96 17.69 31.24 -31.87
N ASP A 97 17.60 31.61 -30.60
CA ASP A 97 17.60 33.00 -30.15
C ASP A 97 18.98 33.64 -30.36
N LYS A 98 20.07 32.96 -29.99
CA LYS A 98 21.43 33.44 -30.30
C LYS A 98 21.70 33.54 -31.81
N GLY A 99 21.16 32.61 -32.60
CA GLY A 99 21.26 32.65 -34.06
C GLY A 99 20.56 33.88 -34.65
N LYS A 100 19.34 34.19 -34.18
CA LYS A 100 18.62 35.41 -34.54
C LYS A 100 19.35 36.68 -34.09
N GLU A 101 19.83 36.72 -32.84
CA GLU A 101 20.56 37.87 -32.30
C GLU A 101 21.84 38.16 -33.11
N LEU A 102 22.59 37.12 -33.47
CA LEU A 102 23.79 37.23 -34.30
C LEU A 102 23.46 37.75 -35.71
N LEU A 103 22.41 37.22 -36.34
CA LEU A 103 21.98 37.65 -37.68
C LEU A 103 21.56 39.12 -37.68
N GLU A 104 20.81 39.57 -36.68
CA GLU A 104 20.44 40.97 -36.53
C GLU A 104 21.62 41.88 -36.19
N ALA A 105 22.60 41.43 -35.40
CA ALA A 105 23.83 42.17 -35.17
C ALA A 105 24.67 42.32 -36.45
N GLU A 106 24.76 41.27 -37.27
CA GLU A 106 25.42 41.30 -38.58
C GLU A 106 24.66 42.14 -39.63
N ASN A 107 23.35 42.36 -39.46
CA ASN A 107 22.58 43.32 -40.24
C ASN A 107 22.85 44.75 -39.77
N ALA A 108 22.81 45.01 -38.47
CA ALA A 108 23.10 46.31 -37.87
C ALA A 108 24.47 46.86 -38.29
N LEU A 109 25.52 46.01 -38.33
CA LEU A 109 26.88 46.40 -38.75
C LEU A 109 26.95 46.99 -40.18
N LYS A 110 26.01 46.60 -41.04
CA LYS A 110 25.93 47.01 -42.46
C LYS A 110 25.06 48.26 -42.67
N MET A 111 24.29 48.69 -41.67
CA MET A 111 23.41 49.86 -41.76
C MET A 111 24.14 51.17 -41.45
N ASP A 112 23.54 52.27 -41.87
CA ASP A 112 23.82 53.61 -41.36
C ASP A 112 22.96 53.95 -40.12
N SER A 113 23.28 55.06 -39.46
CA SER A 113 22.67 55.49 -38.21
C SER A 113 21.17 55.83 -38.34
N GLU A 114 20.71 56.34 -39.49
CA GLU A 114 19.30 56.69 -39.68
C GLU A 114 18.46 55.44 -39.97
N ALA A 115 18.95 54.52 -40.80
CA ALA A 115 18.32 53.22 -41.02
C ALA A 115 18.24 52.41 -39.70
N ALA A 116 19.29 52.46 -38.88
CA ALA A 116 19.31 51.81 -37.56
C ALA A 116 18.26 52.39 -36.60
N LYS A 117 18.05 53.72 -36.57
CA LYS A 117 17.00 54.36 -35.75
C LYS A 117 15.59 53.90 -36.13
N VAL A 118 15.30 53.76 -37.43
CA VAL A 118 14.01 53.24 -37.91
C VAL A 118 13.80 51.80 -37.41
N LYS A 119 14.84 50.95 -37.49
CA LYS A 119 14.76 49.58 -36.97
C LYS A 119 14.63 49.52 -35.44
N ILE A 120 15.30 50.40 -34.70
CA ILE A 120 15.12 50.51 -33.24
C ILE A 120 13.66 50.79 -32.90
N ALA A 121 13.01 51.76 -33.56
CA ALA A 121 11.61 52.09 -33.31
C ALA A 121 10.64 50.93 -33.63
N GLU A 122 10.91 50.17 -34.71
CA GLU A 122 10.15 48.97 -35.07
C GLU A 122 10.28 47.86 -34.00
N PHE A 123 11.50 47.58 -33.54
CA PHE A 123 11.74 46.58 -32.49
C PHE A 123 11.24 47.05 -31.11
N GLU A 124 11.32 48.35 -30.78
CA GLU A 124 10.80 48.89 -29.52
C GLU A 124 9.27 48.76 -29.45
N LYS A 125 8.55 49.02 -30.55
CA LYS A 125 7.10 48.76 -30.64
C LYS A 125 6.78 47.27 -30.48
N SER A 126 7.49 46.39 -31.20
CA SER A 126 7.29 44.95 -31.09
C SER A 126 7.60 44.41 -29.68
N LYS A 127 8.58 45.00 -29.00
CA LYS A 127 8.90 44.70 -27.60
C LYS A 127 7.77 45.15 -26.66
N GLU A 128 7.23 46.35 -26.84
CA GLU A 128 6.10 46.83 -26.02
C GLU A 128 4.86 45.93 -26.16
N GLU A 129 4.54 45.48 -27.38
CA GLU A 129 3.49 44.49 -27.63
C GLU A 129 3.79 43.17 -26.89
N LYS A 130 5.03 42.68 -26.94
CA LYS A 130 5.48 41.45 -26.25
C LYS A 130 5.52 41.55 -24.73
N ASP A 131 5.92 42.69 -24.18
CA ASP A 131 5.92 42.93 -22.74
C ASP A 131 4.49 42.95 -22.18
N ASN A 132 3.53 43.50 -22.94
CA ASN A 132 2.11 43.45 -22.59
C ASN A 132 1.54 42.01 -22.68
N GLU A 133 1.88 41.24 -23.72
CA GLU A 133 1.55 39.80 -23.80
C GLU A 133 2.11 39.04 -22.58
N LEU A 134 3.36 39.29 -22.21
CA LEU A 134 4.04 38.64 -21.09
C LEU A 134 3.39 38.97 -19.74
N ILE A 135 2.95 40.21 -19.52
CA ILE A 135 2.21 40.61 -18.32
C ILE A 135 0.88 39.83 -18.23
N GLY A 136 0.14 39.73 -19.34
CA GLY A 136 -1.09 38.96 -19.42
C GLY A 136 -0.89 37.47 -19.15
N LEU A 137 0.15 36.87 -19.74
CA LEU A 137 0.52 35.46 -19.52
C LEU A 137 0.92 35.19 -18.05
N LYS A 138 1.66 36.10 -17.41
CA LYS A 138 2.04 35.98 -16.00
C LYS A 138 0.84 36.06 -15.07
N ALA A 139 -0.10 36.97 -15.32
CA ALA A 139 -1.34 37.05 -14.56
C ALA A 139 -2.20 35.77 -14.72
N ALA A 140 -2.30 35.23 -15.94
CA ALA A 140 -3.01 33.99 -16.21
C ALA A 140 -2.33 32.76 -15.55
N TYR A 141 -1.00 32.71 -15.54
CA TYR A 141 -0.23 31.66 -14.85
C TYR A 141 -0.46 31.68 -13.33
N GLU A 142 -0.34 32.84 -12.68
CA GLU A 142 -0.49 32.91 -11.22
C GLU A 142 -1.92 32.54 -10.78
N LEU A 143 -2.94 32.93 -11.56
CA LEU A 143 -4.34 32.52 -11.34
C LEU A 143 -4.55 31.00 -11.54
N LEU A 144 -3.92 30.38 -12.54
CA LEU A 144 -3.95 28.93 -12.74
C LEU A 144 -3.25 28.17 -11.61
N LYS A 145 -2.14 28.71 -11.12
CA LYS A 145 -1.38 28.17 -9.99
C LYS A 145 -2.18 28.26 -8.69
N GLU A 146 -2.81 29.40 -8.40
CA GLU A 146 -3.73 29.55 -7.26
C GLU A 146 -4.91 28.55 -7.34
N GLN A 147 -5.49 28.34 -8.53
CA GLN A 147 -6.53 27.32 -8.72
C GLN A 147 -6.06 25.90 -8.48
N TYR A 148 -4.80 25.58 -8.81
CA TYR A 148 -4.16 24.30 -8.52
C TYR A 148 -3.88 24.13 -7.03
N ASP A 149 -3.29 25.13 -6.37
CA ASP A 149 -2.98 25.09 -4.94
C ASP A 149 -4.26 24.94 -4.10
N ASN A 150 -5.33 25.66 -4.45
CA ASN A 150 -6.65 25.52 -3.83
C ASN A 150 -7.29 24.15 -4.09
N ALA A 151 -7.12 23.56 -5.30
CA ALA A 151 -7.60 22.20 -5.58
C ALA A 151 -6.86 21.15 -4.76
N LYS A 152 -5.55 21.34 -4.56
CA LYS A 152 -4.73 20.47 -3.74
C LYS A 152 -5.16 20.52 -2.28
N LEU A 153 -5.36 21.72 -1.71
CA LEU A 153 -5.88 21.88 -0.35
C LEU A 153 -7.26 21.20 -0.16
N ALA A 154 -8.13 21.25 -1.16
CA ALA A 154 -9.42 20.56 -1.13
C ALA A 154 -9.28 19.03 -1.20
N LEU A 155 -8.30 18.51 -1.95
CA LEU A 155 -7.97 17.08 -1.96
C LEU A 155 -7.39 16.64 -0.61
N ASP A 156 -6.43 17.39 -0.06
CA ASP A 156 -5.80 17.10 1.23
C ASP A 156 -6.86 17.07 2.36
N ALA A 157 -7.85 17.98 2.32
CA ALA A 157 -8.99 17.99 3.26
C ALA A 157 -9.88 16.74 3.12
N LEU A 158 -10.27 16.36 1.89
CA LEU A 158 -11.07 15.16 1.67
C LEU A 158 -10.36 13.87 2.15
N GLN A 159 -9.03 13.81 2.04
CA GLN A 159 -8.25 12.68 2.56
C GLN A 159 -8.26 12.61 4.09
N SER A 160 -8.26 13.77 4.77
CA SER A 160 -8.46 13.83 6.23
C SER A 160 -9.86 13.36 6.64
N ASP A 161 -10.90 13.76 5.88
CA ASP A 161 -12.28 13.31 6.11
C ASP A 161 -12.43 11.80 5.88
N GLU A 162 -11.73 11.22 4.89
CA GLU A 162 -11.69 9.76 4.66
C GLU A 162 -11.12 9.02 5.88
N GLU A 163 -10.03 9.52 6.46
CA GLU A 163 -9.39 8.92 7.62
C GLU A 163 -10.30 8.98 8.86
N GLU A 164 -10.91 10.13 9.17
CA GLU A 164 -11.85 10.28 10.29
C GLU A 164 -13.06 9.35 10.14
N LYS A 165 -13.64 9.25 8.94
CA LYS A 165 -14.78 8.36 8.68
C LYS A 165 -14.39 6.89 8.71
N SER A 166 -13.17 6.54 8.31
CA SER A 166 -12.65 5.18 8.45
C SER A 166 -12.50 4.78 9.93
N GLN A 167 -11.92 5.65 10.76
CA GLN A 167 -11.82 5.43 12.21
C GLN A 167 -13.20 5.33 12.88
N THR A 168 -14.16 6.17 12.47
CA THR A 168 -15.55 6.12 12.93
C THR A 168 -16.18 4.75 12.62
N LYS A 169 -16.05 4.28 11.37
CA LYS A 169 -16.56 2.97 10.93
C LYS A 169 -15.91 1.81 11.70
N GLU A 170 -14.59 1.86 11.91
CA GLU A 170 -13.87 0.85 12.67
C GLU A 170 -14.31 0.79 14.14
N ARG A 171 -14.47 1.94 14.79
CA ARG A 171 -14.99 2.07 16.15
C ARG A 171 -16.40 1.49 16.26
N ALA A 172 -17.29 1.83 15.32
CA ALA A 172 -18.65 1.28 15.30
C ALA A 172 -18.64 -0.25 15.12
N ALA A 173 -17.80 -0.79 14.24
CA ALA A 173 -17.62 -2.23 14.05
C ALA A 173 -17.10 -2.95 15.32
N ALA A 174 -16.19 -2.31 16.07
CA ALA A 174 -15.71 -2.84 17.34
C ALA A 174 -16.81 -2.85 18.41
N ASN A 175 -17.58 -1.76 18.53
CA ASN A 175 -18.73 -1.66 19.44
C ASN A 175 -19.79 -2.73 19.14
N ILE A 176 -20.13 -2.96 17.87
CA ILE A 176 -21.08 -4.00 17.43
C ILE A 176 -20.66 -5.37 17.96
N LYS A 177 -19.40 -5.77 17.73
CA LYS A 177 -18.86 -7.06 18.21
C LYS A 177 -18.87 -7.18 19.74
N GLN A 178 -18.54 -6.09 20.43
CA GLN A 178 -18.57 -6.05 21.90
C GLN A 178 -20.00 -6.27 22.43
N TYR A 179 -20.97 -5.52 21.91
CA TYR A 179 -22.37 -5.65 22.34
C TYR A 179 -22.97 -7.01 21.96
N GLU A 180 -22.63 -7.56 20.79
CA GLU A 180 -23.04 -8.91 20.36
C GLU A 180 -22.56 -9.99 21.34
N SER A 181 -21.31 -9.91 21.81
CA SER A 181 -20.79 -10.81 22.85
C SER A 181 -21.53 -10.61 24.19
N GLN A 182 -21.71 -9.38 24.63
CA GLN A 182 -22.38 -9.07 25.91
C GLN A 182 -23.85 -9.52 25.93
N ILE A 183 -24.57 -9.37 24.81
CA ILE A 183 -25.94 -9.87 24.62
C ILE A 183 -25.96 -11.41 24.65
N SER A 184 -25.00 -12.07 23.98
CA SER A 184 -24.89 -13.54 23.99
C SER A 184 -24.66 -14.10 25.40
N ASP A 185 -23.79 -13.47 26.19
CA ASP A 185 -23.47 -13.93 27.54
C ASP A 185 -24.61 -13.65 28.52
N LEU A 186 -25.28 -12.49 28.44
CA LEU A 186 -26.47 -12.22 29.24
C LEU A 186 -27.64 -13.15 28.92
N HIS A 187 -27.84 -13.55 27.66
CA HIS A 187 -28.83 -14.58 27.32
C HIS A 187 -28.54 -15.90 28.03
N LYS A 188 -27.29 -16.40 27.97
CA LYS A 188 -26.89 -17.63 28.68
C LYS A 188 -27.11 -17.52 30.20
N GLU A 189 -26.77 -16.38 30.80
CA GLU A 189 -26.99 -16.15 32.24
C GLU A 189 -28.48 -16.13 32.60
N VAL A 190 -29.33 -15.50 31.78
CA VAL A 190 -30.78 -15.47 31.96
C VAL A 190 -31.39 -16.88 31.83
N ASP A 191 -30.97 -17.66 30.84
CA ASP A 191 -31.46 -19.02 30.62
C ASP A 191 -31.04 -19.96 31.76
N ASN A 192 -29.77 -19.93 32.19
CA ASN A 192 -29.29 -20.67 33.36
C ASN A 192 -30.07 -20.32 34.65
N LEU A 193 -30.41 -19.04 34.84
CA LEU A 193 -31.23 -18.62 35.99
C LEU A 193 -32.68 -19.11 35.87
N LYS A 194 -33.27 -19.09 34.67
CA LYS A 194 -34.62 -19.63 34.40
C LYS A 194 -34.67 -21.14 34.66
N GLU A 195 -33.64 -21.89 34.27
CA GLU A 195 -33.51 -23.32 34.59
C GLU A 195 -33.37 -23.56 36.10
N SER A 196 -32.52 -22.79 36.80
CA SER A 196 -32.41 -22.88 38.27
C SER A 196 -33.74 -22.58 38.96
N ILE A 197 -34.46 -21.54 38.52
CA ILE A 197 -35.79 -21.19 39.04
C ILE A 197 -36.77 -22.35 38.82
N ALA A 198 -36.78 -22.97 37.64
CA ALA A 198 -37.66 -24.08 37.33
C ALA A 198 -37.37 -25.31 38.20
N SER A 199 -36.09 -25.66 38.37
CA SER A 199 -35.63 -26.76 39.22
C SER A 199 -35.96 -26.54 40.70
N ASP A 200 -35.57 -25.38 41.25
CA ASP A 200 -35.85 -25.01 42.64
C ASP A 200 -37.38 -24.96 42.89
N SER A 201 -38.17 -24.47 41.92
CA SER A 201 -39.64 -24.44 42.02
C SER A 201 -40.30 -25.81 41.95
N ALA A 202 -39.67 -26.80 41.29
CA ALA A 202 -40.14 -28.18 41.31
C ALA A 202 -39.87 -28.81 42.68
N GLN A 203 -38.68 -28.59 43.24
CA GLN A 203 -38.30 -29.09 44.57
C GLN A 203 -39.16 -28.46 45.70
N ILE A 204 -39.57 -27.19 45.58
CA ILE A 204 -40.56 -26.58 46.50
C ILE A 204 -41.86 -27.38 46.50
N LYS A 205 -42.41 -27.77 45.34
CA LYS A 205 -43.65 -28.57 45.26
C LYS A 205 -43.51 -29.97 45.88
N GLU A 206 -42.32 -30.58 45.78
CA GLU A 206 -42.05 -31.82 46.50
C GLU A 206 -42.04 -31.62 48.01
N TYR A 207 -41.49 -30.50 48.50
CA TYR A 207 -41.54 -30.17 49.92
C TYR A 207 -42.95 -29.86 50.38
N ASP A 208 -43.75 -29.10 49.63
CA ASP A 208 -45.16 -28.86 49.93
C ASP A 208 -45.95 -30.17 50.07
N THR A 209 -45.68 -31.14 49.19
CA THR A 209 -46.29 -32.48 49.26
C THR A 209 -45.87 -33.23 50.53
N LYS A 210 -44.56 -33.27 50.84
CA LYS A 210 -44.01 -33.90 52.05
C LYS A 210 -44.53 -33.24 53.34
N ILE A 211 -44.74 -31.93 53.32
CA ILE A 211 -45.33 -31.15 54.43
C ILE A 211 -46.77 -31.64 54.69
N SER A 212 -47.62 -31.72 53.66
CA SER A 212 -49.00 -32.24 53.81
C SER A 212 -49.06 -33.72 54.21
N GLU A 213 -48.11 -34.55 53.76
CA GLU A 213 -47.97 -35.94 54.22
C GLU A 213 -47.61 -36.02 55.71
N LEU A 214 -46.68 -35.18 56.18
CA LEU A 214 -46.26 -35.11 57.58
C LEU A 214 -47.36 -34.54 58.49
N GLU A 215 -48.13 -33.54 58.04
CA GLU A 215 -49.33 -33.04 58.73
C GLU A 215 -50.36 -34.16 58.91
N SER A 216 -50.64 -34.87 57.81
CA SER A 216 -51.57 -36.02 57.80
C SER A 216 -51.10 -37.19 58.67
N ALA A 217 -49.79 -37.35 58.87
CA ALA A 217 -49.20 -38.35 59.75
C ALA A 217 -49.26 -37.92 61.23
N LEU A 218 -49.00 -36.64 61.53
CA LEU A 218 -49.13 -36.06 62.87
C LEU A 218 -50.58 -36.14 63.39
N GLU A 219 -51.57 -35.86 62.54
CA GLU A 219 -53.00 -35.96 62.90
C GLU A 219 -53.41 -37.41 63.26
N LYS A 220 -52.72 -38.42 62.72
CA LYS A 220 -53.02 -39.85 62.90
C LYS A 220 -52.13 -40.56 63.92
N ALA A 221 -51.16 -39.86 64.52
CA ALA A 221 -50.24 -40.46 65.48
C ALA A 221 -50.94 -40.83 66.80
N ASP A 222 -50.51 -41.93 67.44
CA ASP A 222 -51.01 -42.29 68.77
C ASP A 222 -50.55 -41.22 69.78
N PRO A 223 -51.47 -40.53 70.50
CA PRO A 223 -51.11 -39.51 71.48
C PRO A 223 -50.25 -40.04 72.65
N ASN A 224 -50.15 -41.36 72.83
CA ASN A 224 -49.29 -41.99 73.82
C ASN A 224 -47.87 -42.28 73.30
N ASP A 225 -47.64 -42.26 71.99
CA ASP A 225 -46.30 -42.39 71.38
C ASP A 225 -45.67 -41.01 71.13
N ALA A 226 -45.23 -40.39 72.23
CA ALA A 226 -44.52 -39.12 72.18
C ALA A 226 -43.25 -39.19 71.30
N GLY A 227 -42.59 -40.36 71.22
CA GLY A 227 -41.35 -40.52 70.43
C GLY A 227 -41.58 -40.34 68.93
N ASN A 228 -42.63 -40.99 68.41
CA ASN A 228 -43.04 -40.82 67.01
C ASN A 228 -43.51 -39.39 66.71
N ILE A 229 -44.33 -38.79 67.59
CA ILE A 229 -44.80 -37.41 67.45
C ILE A 229 -43.62 -36.42 67.38
N TYR A 230 -42.63 -36.53 68.26
CA TYR A 230 -41.43 -35.66 68.22
C TYR A 230 -40.61 -35.85 66.93
N SER A 231 -40.48 -37.08 66.42
CA SER A 231 -39.78 -37.37 65.16
C SER A 231 -40.48 -36.73 63.95
N LEU A 232 -41.80 -36.90 63.85
CA LEU A 232 -42.61 -36.30 62.78
C LEU A 232 -42.58 -34.77 62.84
N ALA A 233 -42.67 -34.18 64.03
CA ALA A 233 -42.62 -32.74 64.21
C ALA A 233 -41.26 -32.11 63.85
N ASP A 234 -40.14 -32.78 64.17
CA ASP A 234 -38.82 -32.28 63.76
C ASP A 234 -38.57 -32.44 62.25
N GLN A 235 -39.06 -33.53 61.63
CA GLN A 235 -39.06 -33.69 60.17
C GLN A 235 -39.88 -32.59 59.48
N PHE A 236 -41.11 -32.34 59.95
CA PHE A 236 -41.97 -31.27 59.45
C PHE A 236 -41.27 -29.91 59.53
N ARG A 237 -40.67 -29.58 60.69
CA ARG A 237 -39.94 -28.32 60.89
C ARG A 237 -38.74 -28.18 59.95
N LYS A 238 -38.00 -29.26 59.71
CA LYS A 238 -36.86 -29.26 58.76
C LYS A 238 -37.33 -28.99 57.33
N VAL A 239 -38.29 -29.78 56.83
CA VAL A 239 -38.81 -29.65 55.47
C VAL A 239 -39.45 -28.27 55.26
N SER A 240 -40.20 -27.75 56.24
CA SER A 240 -40.78 -26.40 56.20
C SER A 240 -39.72 -25.30 56.14
N ASN A 241 -38.65 -25.39 56.93
CA ASN A 241 -37.53 -24.43 56.86
C ASN A 241 -36.80 -24.48 55.50
N ASP A 242 -36.56 -25.68 54.97
CA ASP A 242 -35.92 -25.87 53.66
C ASP A 242 -36.79 -25.31 52.53
N GLN A 243 -38.11 -25.53 52.59
CA GLN A 243 -39.11 -24.99 51.66
C GLN A 243 -39.11 -23.45 51.65
N VAL A 244 -39.08 -22.82 52.82
CA VAL A 244 -39.06 -21.35 52.94
C VAL A 244 -37.74 -20.77 52.43
N SER A 245 -36.61 -21.41 52.75
CA SER A 245 -35.28 -21.02 52.27
C SER A 245 -35.19 -21.09 50.74
N LEU A 246 -35.68 -22.18 50.15
CA LEU A 246 -35.69 -22.37 48.70
C LEU A 246 -36.66 -21.41 47.99
N SER A 247 -37.83 -21.14 48.59
CA SER A 247 -38.79 -20.14 48.09
C SER A 247 -38.18 -18.73 48.03
N LYS A 248 -37.38 -18.37 49.03
CA LYS A 248 -36.64 -17.09 49.05
C LYS A 248 -35.59 -17.03 47.94
N LYS A 249 -34.81 -18.10 47.74
CA LYS A 249 -33.83 -18.21 46.64
C LYS A 249 -34.48 -18.07 45.27
N VAL A 250 -35.63 -18.71 45.05
CA VAL A 250 -36.41 -18.59 43.80
C VAL A 250 -36.83 -17.14 43.55
N GLU A 251 -37.31 -16.43 44.56
CA GLU A 251 -37.75 -15.04 44.43
C GLU A 251 -36.58 -14.05 44.23
N GLU A 252 -35.42 -14.34 44.80
CA GLU A 252 -34.17 -13.61 44.54
C GLU A 252 -33.69 -13.83 43.09
N ASN A 253 -33.70 -15.08 42.60
CA ASN A 253 -33.34 -15.40 41.22
C ASN A 253 -34.29 -14.75 40.20
N LYS A 254 -35.60 -14.70 40.45
CA LYS A 254 -36.57 -14.01 39.56
C LYS A 254 -36.25 -12.53 39.40
N LYS A 255 -35.85 -11.84 40.48
CA LYS A 255 -35.45 -10.43 40.42
C LYS A 255 -34.18 -10.26 39.59
N LEU A 256 -33.19 -11.13 39.79
CA LEU A 256 -31.97 -11.14 39.00
C LEU A 256 -32.23 -11.38 37.50
N VAL A 257 -33.18 -12.25 37.14
CA VAL A 257 -33.64 -12.41 35.75
C VAL A 257 -34.23 -11.10 35.21
N ALA A 258 -35.18 -10.49 35.92
CA ALA A 258 -35.81 -9.24 35.47
C ALA A 258 -34.82 -8.07 35.32
N ASP A 259 -33.78 -8.01 36.16
CA ASP A 259 -32.73 -7.01 36.07
C ASP A 259 -31.77 -7.27 34.89
N LYS A 260 -31.43 -8.53 34.60
CA LYS A 260 -30.65 -8.92 33.41
C LYS A 260 -31.41 -8.72 32.11
N GLU A 261 -32.71 -9.03 32.08
CA GLU A 261 -33.58 -8.74 30.93
C GLU A 261 -33.69 -7.24 30.66
N ARG A 262 -33.65 -6.38 31.69
CA ARG A 262 -33.55 -4.92 31.49
C ARG A 262 -32.23 -4.51 30.86
N ALA A 263 -31.10 -5.01 31.37
CA ALA A 263 -29.78 -4.73 30.80
C ALA A 263 -29.62 -5.23 29.36
N LEU A 264 -30.27 -6.35 29.01
CA LEU A 264 -30.33 -6.87 27.64
C LEU A 264 -31.00 -5.88 26.68
N ASN A 265 -32.17 -5.34 27.05
CA ASN A 265 -32.89 -4.35 26.24
C ASN A 265 -32.07 -3.06 26.03
N GLU A 266 -31.32 -2.62 27.05
CA GLU A 266 -30.42 -1.47 26.97
C GLU A 266 -29.27 -1.75 25.98
N LEU A 267 -28.63 -2.93 26.07
CA LEU A 267 -27.57 -3.34 25.15
C LEU A 267 -28.06 -3.52 23.71
N GLU A 268 -29.25 -4.07 23.49
CA GLU A 268 -29.81 -4.25 22.14
C GLU A 268 -30.16 -2.89 21.48
N THR A 269 -30.52 -1.89 22.29
CA THR A 269 -30.66 -0.50 21.85
C THR A 269 -29.30 0.10 21.44
N LEU A 270 -28.24 -0.12 22.23
CA LEU A 270 -26.88 0.35 21.92
C LEU A 270 -26.30 -0.35 20.68
N PHE A 271 -26.51 -1.67 20.54
CA PHE A 271 -26.15 -2.45 19.36
C PHE A 271 -26.82 -1.91 18.10
N THR A 272 -28.13 -1.63 18.16
CA THR A 272 -28.88 -1.05 17.05
C THR A 272 -28.35 0.33 16.66
N THR A 273 -28.02 1.18 17.63
CA THR A 273 -27.40 2.49 17.39
C THR A 273 -26.03 2.35 16.72
N ALA A 274 -25.15 1.49 17.24
CA ALA A 274 -23.81 1.25 16.67
C ALA A 274 -23.87 0.71 15.24
N LYS A 275 -24.87 -0.14 14.94
CA LYS A 275 -25.12 -0.64 13.57
C LYS A 275 -25.51 0.48 12.61
N GLN A 276 -26.41 1.39 13.02
CA GLN A 276 -26.78 2.56 12.21
C GLN A 276 -25.60 3.54 12.02
N GLU A 277 -24.74 3.69 13.02
CA GLU A 277 -23.51 4.49 12.91
C GLU A 277 -22.54 3.89 11.91
N PHE A 278 -22.31 2.57 11.95
CA PHE A 278 -21.49 1.84 10.98
C PHE A 278 -22.02 1.98 9.55
N GLU A 279 -23.32 1.78 9.33
CA GLU A 279 -23.95 1.87 8.01
C GLU A 279 -23.82 3.29 7.41
N LYS A 280 -24.05 4.34 8.21
CA LYS A 280 -23.85 5.74 7.80
C LYS A 280 -22.39 6.04 7.49
N ALA A 281 -21.46 5.61 8.34
CA ALA A 281 -20.04 5.83 8.14
C ALA A 281 -19.52 5.13 6.86
N ASP A 282 -20.03 3.95 6.53
CA ASP A 282 -19.70 3.25 5.28
C ASP A 282 -20.22 3.98 4.03
N GLU A 283 -21.48 4.46 4.07
CA GLU A 283 -22.05 5.26 2.99
C GLU A 283 -21.30 6.58 2.77
N GLU A 284 -20.96 7.29 3.84
CA GLU A 284 -20.21 8.56 3.79
C GLU A 284 -18.78 8.33 3.26
N LEU A 285 -18.08 7.32 3.77
CA LEU A 285 -16.74 6.96 3.33
C LEU A 285 -16.69 6.56 1.86
N LYS A 286 -17.73 5.89 1.34
CA LYS A 286 -17.86 5.62 -0.10
C LYS A 286 -17.98 6.91 -0.92
N LYS A 287 -18.85 7.85 -0.49
CA LYS A 287 -19.04 9.15 -1.16
C LYS A 287 -17.75 9.98 -1.15
N ILE A 288 -17.01 9.99 -0.04
CA ILE A 288 -15.72 10.69 0.09
C ILE A 288 -14.67 10.08 -0.86
N LYS A 289 -14.60 8.75 -0.97
CA LYS A 289 -13.70 8.08 -1.93
C LYS A 289 -13.98 8.45 -3.38
N ASP A 290 -15.25 8.47 -3.78
CA ASP A 290 -15.65 8.92 -5.12
C ASP A 290 -15.23 10.40 -5.37
N GLN A 291 -15.42 11.27 -4.36
CA GLN A 291 -15.00 12.69 -4.41
C GLN A 291 -13.47 12.86 -4.46
N ILE A 292 -12.71 12.04 -3.73
CA ILE A 292 -11.25 12.03 -3.77
C ILE A 292 -10.74 11.69 -5.17
N ASP A 293 -11.33 10.69 -5.83
CA ASP A 293 -10.92 10.27 -7.18
C ASP A 293 -11.32 11.28 -8.27
N GLU A 294 -12.41 12.03 -8.09
CA GLU A 294 -12.72 13.20 -8.91
C GLU A 294 -11.74 14.36 -8.63
N SER A 295 -11.44 14.64 -7.37
CA SER A 295 -10.53 15.72 -6.96
C SER A 295 -9.09 15.47 -7.44
N LYS A 296 -8.58 14.23 -7.39
CA LYS A 296 -7.28 13.84 -7.99
C LYS A 296 -7.21 14.20 -9.49
N LYS A 297 -8.28 13.95 -10.25
CA LYS A 297 -8.36 14.31 -11.69
C LYS A 297 -8.39 15.84 -11.88
N ASN A 298 -9.11 16.55 -11.01
CA ASN A 298 -9.15 18.02 -11.00
C ASN A 298 -7.75 18.62 -10.75
N VAL A 299 -7.04 18.13 -9.73
CA VAL A 299 -5.66 18.54 -9.40
C VAL A 299 -4.71 18.26 -10.57
N ALA A 300 -4.76 17.06 -11.16
CA ALA A 300 -3.92 16.70 -12.30
C ALA A 300 -4.15 17.62 -13.51
N SER A 301 -5.40 17.83 -13.92
CA SER A 301 -5.73 18.71 -15.05
C SER A 301 -5.31 20.18 -14.84
N LYS A 302 -5.45 20.70 -13.60
CA LYS A 302 -4.99 22.05 -13.26
C LYS A 302 -3.46 22.17 -13.22
N LEU A 303 -2.77 21.12 -12.76
CA LEU A 303 -1.31 21.06 -12.80
C LEU A 303 -0.78 21.09 -14.25
N GLU A 304 -1.40 20.31 -15.15
CA GLU A 304 -1.08 20.35 -16.58
C GLU A 304 -1.32 21.73 -17.20
N ALA A 305 -2.47 22.36 -16.91
CA ALA A 305 -2.78 23.70 -17.39
C ALA A 305 -1.80 24.77 -16.86
N SER A 306 -1.43 24.70 -15.58
CA SER A 306 -0.43 25.57 -14.96
C SER A 306 0.95 25.40 -15.59
N ASN A 307 1.43 24.17 -15.75
CA ASN A 307 2.71 23.84 -16.39
C ASN A 307 2.77 24.27 -17.87
N SER A 308 1.65 24.15 -18.59
CA SER A 308 1.52 24.66 -19.96
C SER A 308 1.67 26.18 -19.99
N LYS A 309 0.98 26.90 -19.08
CA LYS A 309 1.04 28.37 -19.03
C LYS A 309 2.40 28.90 -18.57
N ASP A 310 3.06 28.24 -17.61
CA ASP A 310 4.46 28.51 -17.24
C ASP A 310 5.42 28.36 -18.43
N SER A 311 5.20 27.36 -19.29
CA SER A 311 5.98 27.17 -20.51
C SER A 311 5.76 28.31 -21.53
N GLU A 312 4.52 28.80 -21.67
CA GLU A 312 4.22 30.00 -22.46
C GLU A 312 4.90 31.26 -21.90
N VAL A 313 4.85 31.47 -20.57
CA VAL A 313 5.52 32.60 -19.89
C VAL A 313 7.02 32.56 -20.17
N LYS A 314 7.70 31.42 -19.93
CA LYS A 314 9.15 31.27 -20.17
C LYS A 314 9.55 31.51 -21.62
N LYS A 315 8.69 31.14 -22.58
CA LYS A 315 8.88 31.45 -23.99
C LYS A 315 8.77 32.96 -24.25
N ALA A 316 7.73 33.62 -23.75
CA ALA A 316 7.54 35.06 -23.89
C ALA A 316 8.67 35.87 -23.22
N GLU A 317 9.15 35.46 -22.04
CA GLU A 317 10.33 36.06 -21.39
C GLU A 317 11.59 35.97 -22.27
N SER A 318 11.76 34.85 -22.98
CA SER A 318 12.88 34.63 -23.91
C SER A 318 12.74 35.51 -25.16
N GLU A 319 11.53 35.62 -25.73
CA GLU A 319 11.22 36.50 -26.87
C GLU A 319 11.46 37.99 -26.53
N THR A 320 10.96 38.48 -25.38
CA THR A 320 11.24 39.84 -24.87
C THR A 320 12.74 40.08 -24.68
N LYS A 321 13.47 39.11 -24.11
CA LYS A 321 14.91 39.23 -23.88
C LYS A 321 15.69 39.31 -25.19
N LEU A 322 15.32 38.51 -26.19
CA LEU A 322 15.90 38.55 -27.53
C LEU A 322 15.67 39.92 -28.18
N LEU A 323 14.46 40.47 -28.12
CA LEU A 323 14.16 41.81 -28.64
C LEU A 323 15.00 42.91 -27.97
N ASN A 324 15.15 42.87 -26.63
CA ASN A 324 16.05 43.79 -25.93
C ASN A 324 17.50 43.70 -26.45
N ASN A 325 18.05 42.49 -26.57
CA ASN A 325 19.40 42.30 -27.08
C ASN A 325 19.58 42.82 -28.52
N ILE A 326 18.58 42.61 -29.39
CA ILE A 326 18.57 43.12 -30.77
C ILE A 326 18.56 44.66 -30.76
N ILE A 327 17.69 45.29 -29.97
CA ILE A 327 17.63 46.76 -29.83
C ILE A 327 18.98 47.33 -29.36
N GLU A 328 19.65 46.68 -28.39
CA GLU A 328 21.01 47.08 -27.98
C GLU A 328 22.03 46.99 -29.13
N ASN A 329 21.95 45.96 -29.98
CA ASN A 329 22.88 45.78 -31.10
C ASN A 329 22.73 46.91 -32.13
N TYR A 330 21.50 47.30 -32.47
CA TYR A 330 21.25 48.45 -33.34
C TYR A 330 21.66 49.79 -32.68
N LYS A 331 21.59 49.92 -31.35
CA LYS A 331 22.10 51.10 -30.61
C LYS A 331 23.64 51.22 -30.60
N LEU A 332 24.37 50.21 -31.07
CA LEU A 332 25.83 50.23 -31.20
C LEU A 332 26.34 50.57 -32.61
N VAL A 333 25.47 50.90 -33.57
CA VAL A 333 25.87 51.15 -34.99
C VAL A 333 26.87 52.30 -35.14
N ASP A 334 26.77 53.33 -34.29
CA ASP A 334 27.73 54.45 -34.27
C ASP A 334 29.10 54.07 -33.65
N ASP A 335 29.18 52.98 -32.88
CA ASP A 335 30.41 52.41 -32.30
C ASP A 335 30.70 51.03 -32.89
N LYS A 336 31.03 51.03 -34.19
CA LYS A 336 31.28 49.81 -34.97
C LYS A 336 32.29 48.87 -34.33
N LYS A 337 33.28 49.38 -33.58
CA LYS A 337 34.26 48.56 -32.88
C LYS A 337 33.61 47.72 -31.77
N LYS A 338 32.76 48.31 -30.93
CA LYS A 338 32.02 47.55 -29.91
C LYS A 338 31.04 46.56 -30.54
N LEU A 339 30.39 46.94 -31.65
CA LEU A 339 29.49 46.04 -32.37
C LEU A 339 30.23 44.82 -32.94
N ASP A 340 31.40 45.01 -33.56
CA ASP A 340 32.28 43.91 -34.02
C ASP A 340 32.73 42.99 -32.88
N GLU A 341 33.08 43.55 -31.72
CA GLU A 341 33.43 42.78 -30.52
C GLU A 341 32.24 41.97 -29.99
N LYS A 342 31.03 42.55 -29.97
CA LYS A 342 29.79 41.84 -29.57
C LYS A 342 29.42 40.73 -30.57
N ILE A 343 29.55 40.97 -31.89
CA ILE A 343 29.33 39.95 -32.94
C ILE A 343 30.26 38.75 -32.78
N LYS A 344 31.56 38.97 -32.52
CA LYS A 344 32.53 37.88 -32.26
C LYS A 344 32.14 37.06 -31.02
N SER A 345 31.70 37.74 -29.95
CA SER A 345 31.20 37.07 -28.74
C SER A 345 29.95 36.23 -29.00
N LEU A 346 28.98 36.79 -29.75
CA LEU A 346 27.75 36.09 -30.13
C LEU A 346 28.02 34.87 -31.01
N ARG A 347 28.92 34.98 -31.98
CA ARG A 347 29.32 33.85 -32.85
C ARG A 347 29.92 32.69 -32.05
N ASN A 348 30.82 33.00 -31.11
CA ASN A 348 31.36 31.99 -30.18
C ASN A 348 30.24 31.39 -29.29
N GLY A 349 29.34 32.22 -28.80
CA GLY A 349 28.20 31.81 -27.96
C GLY A 349 27.16 30.95 -28.70
N PHE A 350 27.01 31.13 -30.01
CA PHE A 350 26.14 30.36 -30.90
C PHE A 350 26.74 28.98 -31.20
N GLU A 351 27.99 28.90 -31.66
CA GLU A 351 28.66 27.61 -31.89
C GLU A 351 28.78 26.78 -30.59
N GLY A 352 28.99 27.44 -29.43
CA GLY A 352 28.93 26.77 -28.14
C GLY A 352 27.55 26.17 -27.80
N ALA A 353 26.46 26.88 -28.13
CA ALA A 353 25.10 26.38 -27.91
C ALA A 353 24.75 25.19 -28.84
N LYS A 354 25.16 25.28 -30.11
CA LYS A 354 25.03 24.21 -31.11
C LYS A 354 25.82 22.96 -30.73
N THR A 355 27.05 23.12 -30.24
CA THR A 355 27.88 22.03 -29.71
C THR A 355 27.22 21.37 -28.50
N PHE A 356 26.71 22.16 -27.54
CA PHE A 356 26.00 21.66 -26.37
C PHE A 356 24.76 20.82 -26.75
N LYS A 357 23.95 21.30 -27.70
CA LYS A 357 22.77 20.61 -28.19
C LYS A 357 23.11 19.26 -28.86
N ASN A 358 24.14 19.22 -29.70
CA ASN A 358 24.60 17.97 -30.29
C ASN A 358 25.07 16.96 -29.23
N ASN A 359 25.81 17.43 -28.21
CA ASN A 359 26.23 16.58 -27.10
C ASN A 359 25.04 16.02 -26.29
N GLN A 360 23.98 16.81 -26.08
CA GLN A 360 22.75 16.35 -25.41
C GLN A 360 22.03 15.27 -26.22
N ILE A 361 21.85 15.47 -27.53
CA ILE A 361 21.25 14.47 -28.42
C ILE A 361 22.04 13.17 -28.37
N GLN A 362 23.38 13.26 -28.45
CA GLN A 362 24.25 12.10 -28.40
C GLN A 362 24.14 11.36 -27.05
N GLN A 363 24.18 12.07 -25.90
CA GLN A 363 23.96 11.46 -24.59
C GLN A 363 22.59 10.79 -24.48
N LYS A 364 21.55 11.40 -25.05
CA LYS A 364 20.19 10.82 -25.06
C LYS A 364 20.15 9.49 -25.80
N THR A 365 20.74 9.42 -26.98
CA THR A 365 20.87 8.18 -27.76
C THR A 365 21.67 7.14 -26.98
N GLU A 366 22.86 7.47 -26.47
CA GLU A 366 23.70 6.57 -25.69
C GLU A 366 22.98 6.01 -24.44
N LYS A 367 22.23 6.84 -23.71
CA LYS A 367 21.45 6.40 -22.55
C LYS A 367 20.22 5.59 -22.93
N SER A 368 19.56 5.90 -24.05
CA SER A 368 18.44 5.11 -24.58
C SER A 368 18.88 3.72 -25.03
N ASP A 369 20.04 3.61 -25.69
CA ASP A 369 20.60 2.32 -26.13
C ASP A 369 21.04 1.46 -24.93
N LEU A 370 21.60 2.09 -23.89
CA LEU A 370 21.93 1.40 -22.63
C LEU A 370 20.67 0.97 -21.87
N LYS A 371 19.62 1.79 -21.83
CA LYS A 371 18.33 1.40 -21.25
C LYS A 371 17.78 0.16 -21.96
N LYS A 372 17.73 0.19 -23.29
CA LYS A 372 17.22 -0.94 -24.08
C LYS A 372 17.99 -2.23 -23.82
N LYS A 373 19.32 -2.17 -23.72
CA LYS A 373 20.14 -3.33 -23.34
C LYS A 373 19.81 -3.85 -21.93
N ALA A 374 19.48 -2.97 -20.99
CA ALA A 374 19.04 -3.37 -19.65
C ALA A 374 17.63 -3.98 -19.65
N GLU A 375 16.70 -3.45 -20.45
CA GLU A 375 15.36 -4.03 -20.68
C GLU A 375 15.43 -5.41 -21.37
N ASP A 376 16.29 -5.57 -22.38
CA ASP A 376 16.54 -6.86 -23.04
C ASP A 376 17.15 -7.86 -22.04
N SER A 377 18.15 -7.44 -21.24
CA SER A 377 18.76 -8.29 -20.20
C SER A 377 17.79 -8.68 -19.09
N LEU A 378 16.91 -7.76 -18.67
CA LEU A 378 15.85 -8.03 -17.70
C LEU A 378 14.91 -9.11 -18.23
N LYS A 379 14.48 -8.99 -19.49
CA LYS A 379 13.57 -9.94 -20.13
C LYS A 379 14.19 -11.33 -20.30
N ASP A 380 15.47 -11.40 -20.62
CA ASP A 380 16.21 -12.68 -20.66
C ASP A 380 16.35 -13.29 -19.26
N ALA A 381 16.60 -12.48 -18.22
CA ALA A 381 16.63 -12.92 -16.83
C ALA A 381 15.26 -13.43 -16.34
N GLU A 382 14.17 -12.73 -16.65
CA GLU A 382 12.79 -13.15 -16.37
C GLU A 382 12.44 -14.48 -17.04
N LYS A 383 12.86 -14.67 -18.31
CA LYS A 383 12.71 -15.95 -19.02
C LYS A 383 13.50 -17.07 -18.35
N ASN A 384 14.75 -16.80 -17.94
CA ASN A 384 15.59 -17.78 -17.23
C ASN A 384 15.01 -18.15 -15.85
N LEU A 385 14.42 -17.18 -15.13
CA LEU A 385 13.71 -17.42 -13.87
C LEU A 385 12.51 -18.34 -14.06
N GLU A 386 11.71 -18.14 -15.11
CA GLU A 386 10.58 -19.01 -15.42
C GLU A 386 11.04 -20.44 -15.76
N GLU A 387 12.08 -20.58 -16.60
CA GLU A 387 12.69 -21.88 -16.89
C GLU A 387 13.28 -22.57 -15.63
N ALA A 388 13.83 -21.80 -14.69
CA ALA A 388 14.33 -22.31 -13.41
C ALA A 388 13.19 -22.77 -12.50
N ARG A 389 12.10 -21.99 -12.38
CA ARG A 389 10.90 -22.35 -11.61
C ARG A 389 10.23 -23.61 -12.15
N VAL A 390 10.15 -23.77 -13.48
CA VAL A 390 9.65 -25.00 -14.12
C VAL A 390 10.54 -26.21 -13.77
N LYS A 391 11.87 -26.05 -13.72
CA LYS A 391 12.79 -27.12 -13.28
C LYS A 391 12.60 -27.48 -11.80
N VAL A 392 12.48 -26.49 -10.90
CA VAL A 392 12.18 -26.73 -9.47
C VAL A 392 10.85 -27.49 -9.31
N ALA A 393 9.80 -27.08 -10.02
CA ALA A 393 8.51 -27.77 -9.99
C ALA A 393 8.61 -29.23 -10.49
N ALA A 394 9.35 -29.48 -11.57
CA ALA A 394 9.58 -30.83 -12.09
C ALA A 394 10.37 -31.71 -11.10
N LEU A 395 11.41 -31.18 -10.45
CA LEU A 395 12.18 -31.91 -9.44
C LEU A 395 11.34 -32.23 -8.19
N LYS A 396 10.52 -31.28 -7.71
CA LYS A 396 9.58 -31.53 -6.61
C LYS A 396 8.54 -32.59 -6.96
N ALA A 397 8.02 -32.59 -8.19
CA ALA A 397 7.10 -33.63 -8.66
C ALA A 397 7.76 -35.01 -8.75
N GLN A 398 9.05 -35.10 -9.14
CA GLN A 398 9.82 -36.35 -9.12
C GLN A 398 10.03 -36.86 -7.70
N LEU A 399 10.44 -36.00 -6.76
CA LEU A 399 10.59 -36.35 -5.34
C LEU A 399 9.29 -36.90 -4.73
N GLU A 400 8.14 -36.31 -5.10
CA GLU A 400 6.83 -36.79 -4.64
C GLU A 400 6.48 -38.16 -5.25
N GLN A 401 6.78 -38.39 -6.54
CA GLN A 401 6.62 -39.71 -7.16
C GLN A 401 7.54 -40.77 -6.51
N GLU A 402 8.78 -40.42 -6.16
CA GLU A 402 9.69 -41.31 -5.42
C GLU A 402 9.14 -41.64 -4.02
N LYS A 403 8.57 -40.66 -3.32
CA LYS A 403 7.90 -40.86 -2.01
C LYS A 403 6.68 -41.78 -2.12
N VAL A 404 5.84 -41.60 -3.14
CA VAL A 404 4.66 -42.46 -3.40
C VAL A 404 5.07 -43.89 -3.77
N GLN A 405 6.07 -44.08 -4.66
CA GLN A 405 6.56 -45.42 -5.00
C GLN A 405 7.15 -46.15 -3.79
N LYS A 406 7.93 -45.44 -2.96
CA LYS A 406 8.51 -45.99 -1.73
C LYS A 406 7.43 -46.45 -0.73
N ASN A 407 6.34 -45.70 -0.62
CA ASN A 407 5.18 -46.07 0.21
C ASN A 407 4.37 -47.25 -0.36
N GLN A 408 4.27 -47.40 -1.68
CA GLN A 408 3.64 -48.58 -2.30
C GLN A 408 4.50 -49.83 -2.16
N GLN A 409 5.83 -49.69 -2.23
CA GLN A 409 6.77 -50.81 -2.09
C GLN A 409 6.86 -51.34 -0.64
N SER A 410 6.57 -50.52 0.36
CA SER A 410 6.35 -50.97 1.75
C SER A 410 4.98 -51.61 2.01
N GLY A 411 4.04 -51.51 1.07
CA GLY A 411 2.67 -52.05 1.19
C GLY A 411 2.45 -53.45 0.62
N SER A 412 3.46 -54.07 -0.01
CA SER A 412 3.32 -55.37 -0.68
C SER A 412 4.46 -56.32 -0.32
N SER A 413 4.26 -57.11 0.75
CA SER A 413 5.10 -58.25 1.14
C SER A 413 4.33 -59.26 2.01
N SER A 414 3.22 -59.76 1.44
CA SER A 414 2.51 -61.02 1.72
C SER A 414 1.41 -61.13 0.65
N ASP A 415 1.11 -62.26 0.01
CA ASP A 415 1.70 -63.60 0.03
C ASP A 415 1.68 -64.17 -1.42
N GLY A 416 2.01 -65.40 -1.82
CA GLY A 416 2.08 -66.69 -1.13
C GLY A 416 1.50 -67.82 -2.00
N ASN A 417 2.25 -68.23 -3.04
CA ASN A 417 2.19 -69.58 -3.67
C ASN A 417 0.96 -70.01 -4.55
N ASN A 418 1.21 -70.11 -5.88
CA ASN A 418 0.72 -71.11 -6.86
C ASN A 418 -0.71 -71.72 -6.77
N ASN A 419 -1.52 -71.60 -7.85
CA ASN A 419 -1.55 -72.54 -9.00
C ASN A 419 -2.77 -72.28 -9.96
N ALA A 420 -2.76 -72.91 -11.13
CA ALA A 420 -3.84 -73.16 -12.09
C ALA A 420 -4.18 -72.09 -13.16
N LYS A 421 -4.50 -72.61 -14.37
CA LYS A 421 -4.87 -71.89 -15.60
C LYS A 421 -6.38 -71.59 -15.60
N GLU A 422 -6.81 -70.50 -16.26
CA GLU A 422 -7.45 -70.58 -17.59
C GLU A 422 -7.66 -69.21 -18.25
N SER A 423 -7.96 -69.22 -19.54
CA SER A 423 -8.21 -68.05 -20.38
C SER A 423 -9.59 -67.46 -20.11
N GLU A 424 -9.78 -66.14 -20.26
CA GLU A 424 -10.71 -65.57 -21.26
C GLU A 424 -10.64 -64.04 -21.36
N LYS A 425 -11.53 -63.46 -22.19
CA LYS A 425 -11.41 -62.16 -22.85
C LYS A 425 -12.54 -61.21 -22.39
N GLN A 426 -12.34 -59.92 -22.66
CA GLN A 426 -13.35 -58.89 -22.97
C GLN A 426 -13.96 -57.96 -21.88
N THR A 427 -14.14 -56.71 -22.36
CA THR A 427 -15.10 -55.64 -21.99
C THR A 427 -14.92 -54.76 -20.73
N ASN A 428 -14.62 -53.48 -21.01
CA ASN A 428 -14.90 -52.25 -20.25
C ASN A 428 -16.43 -52.05 -19.98
N PRO A 429 -16.86 -50.97 -19.31
CA PRO A 429 -16.37 -50.36 -18.06
C PRO A 429 -17.51 -50.08 -17.05
N VAL A 430 -17.20 -49.81 -15.77
CA VAL A 430 -18.16 -49.18 -14.82
C VAL A 430 -17.44 -48.11 -14.00
N ALA A 431 -18.07 -46.94 -13.85
CA ALA A 431 -17.56 -45.80 -13.10
C ALA A 431 -17.92 -45.89 -11.60
N PRO A 432 -17.15 -45.23 -10.70
CA PRO A 432 -17.58 -44.98 -9.33
C PRO A 432 -18.06 -43.54 -9.11
N VAL A 433 -19.09 -43.44 -8.26
CA VAL A 433 -19.64 -42.23 -7.63
C VAL A 433 -18.70 -41.79 -6.49
N PRO A 434 -18.60 -40.49 -6.12
CA PRO A 434 -17.67 -40.04 -5.08
C PRO A 434 -18.05 -40.55 -3.68
N SER A 435 -17.05 -40.71 -2.82
CA SER A 435 -17.23 -40.97 -1.39
C SER A 435 -16.71 -39.79 -0.59
N ASP A 436 -17.54 -39.26 0.30
CA ASP A 436 -17.14 -38.37 1.37
C ASP A 436 -16.17 -39.07 2.34
N SER A 437 -15.24 -38.32 2.93
CA SER A 437 -14.57 -38.70 4.16
C SER A 437 -14.07 -37.48 4.92
N GLU A 438 -14.39 -37.45 6.21
CA GLU A 438 -14.12 -36.36 7.13
C GLU A 438 -12.61 -36.16 7.36
N SER A 439 -12.21 -34.91 7.61
CA SER A 439 -10.85 -34.57 8.08
C SER A 439 -10.94 -33.94 9.47
N LYS A 440 -10.20 -34.50 10.42
CA LYS A 440 -10.26 -34.13 11.85
C LYS A 440 -9.51 -32.84 12.18
N GLU A 441 -9.92 -32.24 13.29
CA GLU A 441 -9.29 -31.11 13.96
C GLU A 441 -7.78 -31.27 14.17
N HIS A 442 -7.04 -30.17 14.02
CA HIS A 442 -5.78 -29.94 14.72
C HIS A 442 -5.87 -28.64 15.52
N VAL A 443 -5.77 -28.76 16.84
CA VAL A 443 -5.80 -27.64 17.78
C VAL A 443 -4.42 -26.97 17.83
N ALA A 444 -4.40 -25.63 17.78
CA ALA A 444 -3.22 -24.80 18.07
C ALA A 444 -3.44 -23.99 19.38
N PRO A 445 -2.38 -23.69 20.16
CA PRO A 445 -2.53 -23.14 21.51
C PRO A 445 -2.80 -21.63 21.54
N VAL A 446 -3.50 -21.21 22.60
CA VAL A 446 -3.91 -19.82 22.87
C VAL A 446 -2.73 -18.95 23.37
N PRO A 447 -2.50 -17.75 22.83
CA PRO A 447 -1.65 -16.73 23.44
C PRO A 447 -2.37 -15.97 24.57
N VAL A 448 -1.66 -15.72 25.68
CA VAL A 448 -2.17 -14.97 26.84
C VAL A 448 -2.15 -13.45 26.57
N PRO A 449 -3.21 -12.67 26.90
CA PRO A 449 -3.19 -11.22 26.76
C PRO A 449 -2.41 -10.51 27.90
N PRO A 450 -1.83 -9.32 27.66
CA PRO A 450 -1.05 -8.58 28.64
C PRO A 450 -1.91 -7.84 29.69
N GLU A 451 -1.35 -7.62 30.87
CA GLU A 451 -2.00 -6.92 31.99
C GLU A 451 -2.29 -5.44 31.70
N ALA A 452 -3.51 -5.00 32.02
CA ALA A 452 -3.92 -3.61 31.90
C ALA A 452 -3.39 -2.77 33.07
N SER A 453 -2.51 -1.81 32.78
CA SER A 453 -2.11 -0.79 33.76
C SER A 453 -3.24 0.23 33.97
N ALA A 454 -3.66 0.42 35.23
CA ALA A 454 -4.77 1.32 35.58
C ALA A 454 -4.40 2.81 35.41
N PRO A 455 -5.31 3.65 34.86
CA PRO A 455 -5.10 5.10 34.79
C PRO A 455 -5.26 5.77 36.15
N LYS A 456 -4.39 6.74 36.42
CA LYS A 456 -4.24 7.47 37.68
C LYS A 456 -5.32 8.55 37.82
N VAL A 457 -6.11 8.50 38.90
CA VAL A 457 -7.16 9.48 39.20
C VAL A 457 -6.56 10.88 39.44
N THR A 458 -7.05 11.89 38.72
CA THR A 458 -6.82 13.32 39.01
C THR A 458 -8.00 13.90 39.81
N ALA A 459 -7.67 14.77 40.77
CA ALA A 459 -8.61 15.33 41.74
C ALA A 459 -9.55 16.41 41.13
N PRO A 460 -10.73 16.67 41.72
CA PRO A 460 -11.67 17.68 41.25
C PRO A 460 -11.20 19.12 41.57
N VAL A 461 -11.52 20.05 40.66
CA VAL A 461 -11.34 21.50 40.82
C VAL A 461 -12.54 22.09 41.58
N PRO A 462 -12.36 23.04 42.52
CA PRO A 462 -13.44 23.50 43.39
C PRO A 462 -14.42 24.48 42.71
N THR A 463 -15.66 24.47 43.20
CA THR A 463 -16.72 25.42 42.89
C THR A 463 -16.39 26.84 43.36
N VAL A 464 -16.68 27.84 42.51
CA VAL A 464 -16.77 29.26 42.90
C VAL A 464 -18.24 29.60 43.17
N PRO A 465 -18.58 30.31 44.27
CA PRO A 465 -19.95 30.71 44.57
C PRO A 465 -20.33 32.10 44.02
N GLU A 466 -21.63 32.25 43.74
CA GLU A 466 -22.39 33.45 43.30
C GLU A 466 -21.98 34.16 41.99
#